data_AF-A0A3N4K710-F1
#
_entry.id   AF-A0A3N4K710-F1
#
_cell.length_a   1.000
_cell.length_b   1.000
_cell.length_c   1.000
_cell.angle_alpha   90.00
_cell.angle_beta   90.00
_cell.angle_gamma   90.00
#
_symmetry.space_group_name_H-M   'P 1'
#
loop_
_entity.id
_entity.type
_entity.pdbx_description
1 polymer ?
#
loop_
_entity_poly.entity_id
_entity_poly.type
_entity_poly.pdbx_seq_one_letter_code
_entity_poly.pdbx_strand_id
1 'polypeptide(L)' 'NPIEHLWNIMKSRIQTRRGVERVTTAGELKLILKQEWERITIEEINREVSKLPSILAQCISQKGGNKFHG' A
#
# COMPACT_ATOMS: atom_id res chain seq x y z
N ASN A 1 -4.87 6.49 5.14
CA ASN A 1 -5.07 5.40 6.13
C ASN A 1 -3.88 4.44 6.03
N PRO A 2 -3.16 4.07 7.10
CA PRO A 2 -1.96 3.22 7.03
C PRO A 2 -2.16 1.90 6.27
N ILE A 3 -3.33 1.26 6.41
CA ILE A 3 -3.61 0.02 5.68
C ILE A 3 -3.64 0.24 4.16
N GLU A 4 -4.07 1.41 3.68
CA GLU A 4 -4.02 1.75 2.26
C GLU A 4 -2.60 1.93 1.74
N HIS A 5 -1.68 2.41 2.59
CA HIS A 5 -0.27 2.47 2.21
C HIS A 5 0.33 1.06 2.08
N LEU A 6 -0.05 0.12 2.96
CA LEU A 6 0.33 -1.29 2.81
C LEU A 6 -0.24 -1.90 1.52
N TRP A 7 -1.50 -1.63 1.20
CA TRP A 7 -2.10 -2.04 -0.08
C TRP A 7 -1.34 -1.47 -1.28
N ASN A 8 -0.90 -0.22 -1.22
CA ASN A 8 -0.11 0.40 -2.28
C ASN A 8 1.27 -0.24 -2.44
N ILE A 9 1.91 -0.64 -1.33
CA ILE A 9 3.19 -1.38 -1.38
C ILE A 9 2.98 -2.72 -2.09
N MET A 10 1.97 -3.51 -1.68
CA MET A 10 1.66 -4.80 -2.32
C MET A 10 1.35 -4.62 -3.80
N LYS A 11 0.50 -3.64 -4.13
CA LYS A 11 0.16 -3.30 -5.51
C LYS A 11 1.39 -2.97 -6.35
N SER A 12 2.30 -2.14 -5.83
CA SER A 12 3.54 -1.79 -6.52
C SER A 12 4.42 -3.01 -6.80
N ARG A 13 4.58 -3.90 -5.82
CA ARG A 13 5.40 -5.12 -5.96
C ARG A 13 4.81 -6.08 -7.01
N ILE A 14 3.49 -6.29 -6.97
CA ILE A 14 2.78 -7.12 -7.95
C ILE A 14 2.92 -6.51 -9.35
N GLN A 15 2.75 -5.19 -9.48
CA GLN A 15 2.85 -4.48 -10.76
C GLN A 15 4.27 -4.44 -11.34
N THR A 16 5.30 -4.54 -10.50
CA THR A 16 6.70 -4.61 -10.98
C THR A 16 7.06 -5.93 -11.67
N ARG A 17 6.19 -6.96 -11.56
CA ARG A 17 6.32 -8.21 -12.34
C ARG A 17 5.97 -7.95 -13.81
N ARG A 18 6.94 -7.51 -14.61
CA ARG A 18 6.79 -7.27 -16.06
C ARG A 18 7.02 -8.56 -16.85
N GLY A 19 6.01 -9.03 -17.60
CA GLY A 19 6.17 -10.11 -18.58
C GLY A 19 5.41 -11.41 -18.25
N VAL A 20 6.12 -12.55 -18.34
CA VAL A 20 5.59 -13.94 -18.31
C VAL A 20 4.81 -14.28 -17.02
N GLU A 21 5.08 -13.57 -15.93
CA GLU A 21 4.40 -13.74 -14.63
C GLU A 21 3.12 -12.90 -14.48
N ARG A 22 2.46 -12.56 -15.61
CA ARG A 22 1.24 -11.78 -15.56
C ARG A 22 0.16 -12.59 -14.85
N VAL A 23 -0.37 -12.04 -13.77
CA VAL A 23 -1.48 -12.63 -13.03
C VAL A 23 -2.73 -12.58 -13.91
N THR A 24 -3.17 -13.72 -14.42
CA THR A 24 -4.31 -13.78 -15.35
C THR A 24 -5.55 -14.41 -14.72
N THR A 25 -5.41 -15.12 -13.61
CA THR A 25 -6.51 -15.75 -12.90
C THR A 25 -6.71 -15.17 -11.50
N ALA A 26 -7.94 -15.25 -11.01
CA ALA A 26 -8.26 -14.87 -9.63
C ALA A 26 -7.54 -15.76 -8.60
N GLY A 27 -7.29 -17.04 -8.94
CA GLY A 27 -6.56 -17.97 -8.08
C GLY A 27 -5.10 -17.57 -7.88
N GLU A 28 -4.41 -17.25 -8.98
CA GLU A 28 -3.03 -16.71 -8.94
C GLU A 28 -2.98 -15.38 -8.18
N LEU A 29 -3.94 -14.49 -8.41
CA LEU A 29 -4.01 -13.21 -7.70
C LEU A 29 -4.14 -13.42 -6.19
N LYS A 30 -5.02 -14.32 -5.75
CA LYS A 30 -5.19 -14.65 -4.35
C LYS A 30 -3.91 -15.20 -3.72
N LEU A 31 -3.21 -16.09 -4.43
CA LEU A 31 -1.94 -16.65 -3.96
C LEU A 31 -0.86 -15.56 -3.82
N ILE A 32 -0.71 -14.73 -4.84
CA ILE A 32 0.30 -13.66 -4.86
C ILE A 32 0.00 -12.61 -3.80
N LEU A 33 -1.27 -12.22 -3.61
CA LEU A 33 -1.66 -11.31 -2.53
C LEU A 33 -1.30 -11.89 -1.16
N LYS A 34 -1.52 -13.19 -0.93
CA LYS A 34 -1.13 -13.86 0.31
C LYS A 34 0.39 -13.83 0.51
N GLN A 35 1.17 -14.17 -0.53
CA GLN A 35 2.63 -14.14 -0.47
C GLN A 35 3.18 -12.74 -0.20
N GLU A 36 2.65 -11.72 -0.87
CA GLU A 36 3.08 -10.33 -0.65
C GLU A 36 2.68 -9.84 0.75
N TRP A 37 1.53 -10.25 1.27
CA TRP A 37 1.10 -9.95 2.64
C TRP A 37 2.05 -10.55 3.67
N GLU A 38 2.40 -11.83 3.53
CA GLU A 38 3.36 -12.53 4.41
C GLU A 38 4.77 -11.94 4.35
N ARG A 39 5.12 -11.25 3.25
CA ARG A 39 6.42 -10.60 3.06
C ARG A 39 6.51 -9.20 3.70
N ILE A 40 5.39 -8.58 4.08
CA ILE A 40 5.41 -7.28 4.75
C ILE A 40 6.07 -7.44 6.13
N THR A 41 7.15 -6.70 6.37
CA THR A 41 7.85 -6.78 7.65
C THR A 41 7.25 -5.82 8.69
N ILE A 42 7.53 -6.09 9.96
CA ILE A 42 7.14 -5.21 11.07
C ILE A 42 7.75 -3.81 10.91
N GLU A 43 8.97 -3.72 10.37
CA GLU A 43 9.64 -2.45 10.09
C GLU A 43 8.90 -1.63 9.03
N GLU A 44 8.40 -2.28 7.97
CA GLU A 44 7.58 -1.61 6.95
C GLU A 44 6.26 -1.10 7.54
N ILE A 45 5.61 -1.91 8.40
CA ILE A 45 4.40 -1.50 9.13
C ILE A 45 4.68 -0.30 10.02
N ASN A 46 5.74 -0.37 10.84
CA ASN A 46 6.12 0.69 11.76
C ASN A 46 6.46 1.98 11.01
N ARG A 47 7.09 1.89 9.84
CA ARG A 47 7.38 3.03 8.97
C ARG A 47 6.11 3.69 8.43
N GLU A 48 5.07 2.94 8.09
CA GLU A 48 3.79 3.53 7.67
C GLU A 48 3.02 4.14 8.84
N VAL A 49 3.03 3.48 10.01
CA VAL A 49 2.42 4.00 11.24
C VAL A 49 3.10 5.29 11.69
N SER A 50 4.43 5.38 11.61
CA SER A 50 5.18 6.57 12.03
C SER A 50 4.88 7.82 11.18
N LYS A 51 4.26 7.67 10.00
CA LYS A 51 3.83 8.79 9.15
C LYS A 51 2.51 9.41 9.61
N LEU A 52 1.71 8.70 10.42
CA LEU A 52 0.39 9.16 10.87
C LEU A 52 0.40 10.57 11.48
N PRO A 53 1.34 10.92 12.39
CA PRO A 53 1.35 12.26 12.97
C PRO A 53 1.52 13.36 11.92
N SER A 54 2.39 13.14 10.92
CA SER A 54 2.60 14.09 9.82
C SER A 54 1.37 14.22 8.92
N ILE A 55 0.72 13.10 8.59
CA ILE A 55 -0.51 13.08 7.80
C ILE A 55 -1.65 13.82 8.53
N LEU A 56 -1.79 13.59 9.83
CA LEU A 56 -2.79 14.28 10.65
C LEU A 56 -2.51 15.78 10.73
N ALA A 57 -1.26 16.19 10.93
CA ALA A 57 -0.87 17.59 10.93
C ALA A 57 -1.20 18.28 9.59
N GLN A 58 -0.99 17.59 8.46
CA GLN A 58 -1.38 18.09 7.14
C GLN A 58 -2.90 18.17 6.96
N CYS A 59 -3.65 17.19 7.46
CA CYS A 59 -5.11 17.22 7.44
C CYS A 59 -5.65 18.44 8.22
N ILE A 60 -5.09 18.72 9.39
CA ILE A 60 -5.44 19.88 10.21
C ILE A 60 -5.11 21.18 9.47
N SER A 61 -3.92 21.31 8.90
CA SER A 61 -3.51 22.53 8.19
C SER A 61 -4.37 22.80 6.95
N GLN A 62 -4.88 21.76 6.32
CA GLN A 62 -5.82 21.84 5.20
C GLN A 62 -7.29 21.95 5.62
N LYS A 63 -7.59 22.09 6.93
CA LYS A 63 -8.96 22.14 7.49
C LYS A 63 -9.82 20.94 7.05
N GLY A 64 -9.22 19.75 6.97
CA GLY A 64 -9.88 18.55 6.47
C GLY A 64 -9.99 18.45 4.95
N GLY A 65 -9.37 19.38 4.21
CA GLY A 65 -9.23 19.30 2.76
C GLY A 65 -8.29 18.16 2.36
N ASN A 66 -8.58 17.54 1.22
CA ASN A 66 -7.74 16.48 0.66
C ASN A 66 -7.20 16.95 -0.71
N LYS A 67 -5.92 16.70 -1.00
CA LYS A 67 -5.36 16.91 -2.36
C LYS A 67 -5.76 15.84 -3.38
N PHE A 68 -6.91 15.17 -3.23
CA PHE A 68 -7.44 14.20 -4.20
C PHE A 68 -8.12 14.90 -5.40
N HIS A 69 -7.47 15.92 -5.96
CA HIS A 69 -7.79 16.42 -7.29
C HIS A 69 -6.62 16.02 -8.19
N GLY A 70 -6.95 15.22 -9.22
CA GLY A 70 -6.01 14.49 -10.07
C GLY A 70 -5.10 15.34 -10.93
#